data_AF-A0A164MUH0-F1
#
_entry.id   AF-A0A164MUH0-F1
#
_cell.length_a   1.000
_cell.length_b   1.000
_cell.length_c   1.000
_cell.angle_alpha   90.00
_cell.angle_beta   90.00
_cell.angle_gamma   90.00
#
_symmetry.space_group_name_H-M   'P 1'
#
loop_
_entity.id
_entity.type
_entity.pdbx_description
1 polymer ?
#
loop_
_entity_poly.entity_id
_entity_poly.type
_entity_poly.pdbx_seq_one_letter_code
_entity_poly.pdbx_strand_id
1 'polypeptide(L)'
;GIKGTEKWRAPESLKWLENAQEEDEPRGTVQSDVFVLCLVFGYLLLKGDHLYGSKGDNVEKNIKKGNPVNMQKINGKLREIYEDHLLTKMLEDDPSKRITSKEVVDQLRDKIAGKEKELLELCGRDNRLDLTEKIKKLIQFGINLKAKDDGGRNALHLLCRNYSSPKLTDAIKLLIESKIVVNAKDNDGLNAIHFLCRYHSSQNLIKAIHILIQSGIDAKATTNDGSNALHYLCRYNASPNLTDAVTIFTELGMNLMTQDNNGWSAFYYLQNKDKKEMKIWFDHDALLGLGAFGLVFKGKFGGREVAVKRVELHHVDKREEDAMLKLKHPNIVKLLHIEKDNDFMYYALELCVASLDQLFLKSDNPKKYDGRMPRQIVVFSQLASGLEHIHSKKLIHRDINPKNILIMKSPGKNEEIIIKWSDFGLAKSVNEKGLHSWTG
;
A
#
# COMPACT_ATOMS: atom_id res chain seq x y z
N GLY A 1 -3.01 -27.13 -17.28
CA GLY A 1 -1.57 -27.47 -17.12
C GLY A 1 -1.00 -26.68 -15.96
N ILE A 2 -0.38 -27.34 -14.98
CA ILE A 2 -0.07 -26.77 -13.66
C ILE A 2 1.16 -25.86 -13.71
N LYS A 3 0.98 -24.59 -14.08
CA LYS A 3 2.01 -23.53 -13.99
C LYS A 3 1.94 -22.81 -12.65
N GLY A 4 2.27 -23.54 -11.58
CA GLY A 4 2.52 -23.01 -10.23
C GLY A 4 3.64 -23.82 -9.60
N THR A 5 4.85 -23.26 -9.56
CA THR A 5 6.11 -23.96 -9.19
C THR A 5 6.02 -24.62 -7.81
N GLU A 6 6.23 -25.93 -7.75
CA GLU A 6 5.88 -26.80 -6.61
C GLU A 6 6.57 -26.43 -5.29
N LYS A 7 7.85 -26.04 -5.35
CA LYS A 7 8.35 -24.71 -4.98
C LYS A 7 7.69 -24.06 -3.75
N TRP A 8 6.52 -23.49 -4.03
CA TRP A 8 5.74 -22.56 -3.22
C TRP A 8 4.44 -23.21 -2.76
N ARG A 9 4.54 -24.40 -2.18
CA ARG A 9 3.40 -25.15 -1.63
C ARG A 9 3.66 -25.54 -0.18
N ALA A 10 2.59 -25.59 0.60
CA ALA A 10 2.63 -26.09 1.97
C ALA A 10 2.78 -27.63 2.00
N PRO A 11 3.29 -28.21 3.10
CA PRO A 11 3.52 -29.65 3.20
C PRO A 11 2.26 -30.48 2.94
N GLU A 12 1.10 -30.04 3.43
CA GLU A 12 -0.18 -30.73 3.23
C GLU A 12 -0.62 -30.76 1.76
N SER A 13 -0.40 -29.68 1.01
CA SER A 13 -0.71 -29.64 -0.43
C SER A 13 0.24 -30.53 -1.24
N LEU A 14 1.51 -30.61 -0.83
CA LEU A 14 2.50 -31.49 -1.46
C LEU A 14 2.24 -32.99 -1.18
N LYS A 15 1.85 -33.35 0.04
CA LYS A 15 1.46 -34.72 0.43
C LYS A 15 0.19 -35.16 -0.31
N TRP A 16 -0.75 -34.24 -0.57
CA TRP A 16 -1.98 -34.54 -1.29
C TRP A 16 -1.72 -34.83 -2.78
N LEU A 17 -0.84 -34.06 -3.46
CA LEU A 17 -0.51 -34.25 -4.88
C LEU A 17 0.11 -35.62 -5.20
N GLU A 18 0.85 -36.22 -4.26
CA GLU A 18 1.41 -37.57 -4.41
C GLU A 18 0.32 -38.67 -4.46
N ASN A 19 -0.90 -38.34 -4.02
CA ASN A 19 -2.02 -39.27 -3.87
C ASN A 19 -3.24 -38.87 -4.74
N ALA A 20 -3.11 -37.83 -5.58
CA ALA A 20 -4.17 -37.27 -6.40
C ALA A 20 -4.23 -37.96 -7.79
N GLN A 21 -5.43 -38.13 -8.34
CA GLN A 21 -5.62 -38.57 -9.73
C GLN A 21 -5.49 -37.36 -10.69
N GLU A 22 -5.37 -37.60 -12.00
CA GLU A 22 -5.12 -36.51 -12.98
C GLU A 22 -6.26 -35.45 -13.05
N GLU A 23 -7.48 -35.82 -12.63
CA GLU A 23 -8.66 -34.93 -12.60
C GLU A 23 -8.85 -34.19 -11.26
N ASP A 24 -8.09 -34.53 -10.22
CA ASP A 24 -8.26 -33.97 -8.88
C ASP A 24 -7.76 -32.50 -8.80
N GLU A 25 -8.62 -31.58 -8.32
CA GLU A 25 -8.24 -30.17 -8.14
C GLU A 25 -7.36 -29.93 -6.88
N PRO A 26 -6.24 -29.20 -6.99
CA PRO A 26 -5.35 -28.92 -5.85
C PRO A 26 -6.03 -28.39 -4.60
N ARG A 27 -5.83 -29.07 -3.46
CA ARG A 27 -6.28 -28.59 -2.15
C ARG A 27 -5.35 -27.51 -1.59
N GLY A 28 -5.78 -26.26 -1.71
CA GLY A 28 -5.27 -25.14 -0.92
C GLY A 28 -6.21 -24.81 0.24
N THR A 29 -5.68 -24.27 1.32
CA THR A 29 -6.42 -23.76 2.49
C THR A 29 -5.86 -22.42 2.92
N VAL A 30 -6.60 -21.67 3.76
CA VAL A 30 -6.08 -20.42 4.36
C VAL A 30 -4.77 -20.65 5.13
N GLN A 31 -4.58 -21.84 5.71
CA GLN A 31 -3.35 -22.21 6.42
C GLN A 31 -2.21 -22.53 5.47
N SER A 32 -2.50 -23.09 4.29
CA SER A 32 -1.51 -23.32 3.24
C SER A 32 -1.00 -21.99 2.69
N ASP A 33 -1.89 -21.01 2.51
CA ASP A 33 -1.52 -19.65 2.11
C ASP A 33 -0.63 -18.94 3.16
N VAL A 34 -0.88 -19.11 4.47
CA VAL A 34 0.01 -18.58 5.53
C VAL A 34 1.40 -19.22 5.50
N PHE A 35 1.50 -20.53 5.27
CA PHE A 35 2.79 -21.21 5.15
C PHE A 35 3.61 -20.62 3.98
N VAL A 36 2.97 -20.45 2.82
CA VAL A 36 3.64 -19.94 1.62
C VAL A 36 3.97 -18.44 1.75
N LEU A 37 3.18 -17.65 2.48
CA LEU A 37 3.56 -16.29 2.89
C LEU A 37 4.88 -16.28 3.69
N CYS A 38 5.11 -17.27 4.57
CA CYS A 38 6.39 -17.37 5.28
C CYS A 38 7.56 -17.71 4.35
N LEU A 39 7.34 -18.52 3.30
CA LEU A 39 8.35 -18.75 2.26
C LEU A 39 8.74 -17.44 1.56
N VAL A 40 7.78 -16.54 1.31
CA VAL A 40 8.02 -15.21 0.73
C VAL A 40 8.80 -14.31 1.70
N PHE A 41 8.50 -14.35 3.00
CA PHE A 41 9.30 -13.65 4.01
C PHE A 41 10.75 -14.17 4.03
N GLY A 42 10.92 -15.50 4.00
CA GLY A 42 12.23 -16.14 3.87
C GLY A 42 12.99 -15.69 2.62
N TYR A 43 12.36 -15.70 1.45
CA TYR A 43 12.92 -15.24 0.18
C TYR A 43 13.43 -13.78 0.24
N LEU A 44 12.70 -12.90 0.93
CA LEU A 44 13.11 -11.51 1.14
C LEU A 44 14.24 -11.35 2.16
N LEU A 45 14.29 -12.17 3.21
CA LEU A 45 15.37 -12.18 4.21
C LEU A 45 16.67 -12.75 3.62
N LEU A 46 16.55 -13.75 2.75
CA LEU A 46 17.63 -14.50 2.11
C LEU A 46 18.05 -13.92 0.74
N LYS A 47 17.52 -12.74 0.36
CA LYS A 47 17.87 -12.01 -0.87
C LYS A 47 17.72 -12.85 -2.15
N GLY A 48 16.65 -13.64 -2.24
CA GLY A 48 16.31 -14.44 -3.42
C GLY A 48 16.54 -15.95 -3.28
N ASP A 49 17.27 -16.40 -2.25
CA ASP A 49 17.36 -17.83 -1.92
C ASP A 49 16.05 -18.32 -1.28
N HIS A 50 15.65 -19.57 -1.56
CA HIS A 50 14.45 -20.16 -0.97
C HIS A 50 14.75 -20.75 0.42
N LEU A 51 13.80 -20.66 1.36
CA LEU A 51 14.03 -21.04 2.76
C LEU A 51 14.40 -22.53 2.94
N TYR A 52 13.89 -23.39 2.07
CA TYR A 52 14.10 -24.84 2.06
C TYR A 52 15.13 -25.34 1.03
N GLY A 53 15.91 -24.44 0.40
CA GLY A 53 17.03 -24.84 -0.47
C GLY A 53 17.41 -23.79 -1.52
N SER A 54 18.53 -24.01 -2.19
CA SER A 54 19.07 -23.18 -3.26
C SER A 54 18.90 -23.87 -4.64
N LYS A 55 19.47 -23.27 -5.69
CA LYS A 55 19.28 -23.70 -7.09
C LYS A 55 19.97 -25.04 -7.38
N GLY A 56 19.23 -26.13 -7.21
CA GLY A 56 19.68 -27.52 -7.39
C GLY A 56 19.11 -28.47 -6.33
N ASP A 57 18.71 -27.92 -5.18
CA ASP A 57 18.11 -28.69 -4.11
C ASP A 57 16.68 -29.14 -4.45
N ASN A 58 16.31 -30.34 -3.98
CA ASN A 58 14.93 -30.80 -3.94
C ASN A 58 14.19 -30.10 -2.80
N VAL A 59 13.77 -28.86 -3.07
CA VAL A 59 13.04 -27.99 -2.14
C VAL A 59 11.76 -28.65 -1.64
N GLU A 60 10.98 -29.32 -2.49
CA GLU A 60 9.75 -30.01 -2.07
C GLU A 60 10.03 -31.10 -1.04
N LYS A 61 11.11 -31.89 -1.22
CA LYS A 61 11.55 -32.91 -0.26
C LYS A 61 11.98 -32.30 1.08
N ASN A 62 12.57 -31.11 1.08
CA ASN A 62 12.93 -30.41 2.32
C ASN A 62 11.69 -29.82 3.01
N ILE A 63 10.71 -29.31 2.26
CA ILE A 63 9.40 -28.87 2.79
C ILE A 63 8.67 -30.05 3.44
N LYS A 64 8.54 -31.19 2.73
CA LYS A 64 7.91 -32.43 3.24
C LYS A 64 8.59 -32.98 4.51
N LYS A 65 9.88 -32.68 4.71
CA LYS A 65 10.66 -33.06 5.90
C LYS A 65 10.65 -32.02 7.03
N GLY A 66 9.99 -30.87 6.86
CA GLY A 66 10.03 -29.78 7.83
C GLY A 66 11.42 -29.19 8.06
N ASN A 67 12.33 -29.26 7.08
CA ASN A 67 13.75 -28.86 7.23
C ASN A 67 14.10 -27.57 6.45
N PRO A 68 13.90 -26.37 7.02
CA PRO A 68 14.24 -25.10 6.38
C PRO A 68 15.75 -24.83 6.42
N VAL A 69 16.50 -25.50 5.54
CA VAL A 69 17.98 -25.51 5.52
C VAL A 69 18.64 -24.12 5.49
N ASN A 70 17.97 -23.11 4.93
CA ASN A 70 18.50 -21.74 4.85
C ASN A 70 18.08 -20.84 6.03
N MET A 71 17.28 -21.32 7.00
CA MET A 71 16.82 -20.53 8.16
C MET A 71 17.98 -19.89 8.96
N GLN A 72 19.09 -20.62 9.13
CA GLN A 72 20.26 -20.14 9.87
C GLN A 72 21.04 -19.03 9.13
N LYS A 73 20.81 -18.83 7.82
CA LYS A 73 21.43 -17.77 7.02
C LYS A 73 20.74 -16.40 7.20
N ILE A 74 19.58 -16.36 7.87
CA ILE A 74 18.87 -15.12 8.20
C ILE A 74 19.68 -14.36 9.27
N ASN A 75 20.02 -13.11 8.99
CA ASN A 75 20.85 -12.24 9.85
C ASN A 75 20.32 -12.21 11.31
N GLY A 76 21.21 -12.46 12.28
CA GLY A 76 20.89 -12.50 13.71
C GLY A 76 20.06 -11.31 14.21
N LYS A 77 20.43 -10.07 13.85
CA LYS A 77 19.66 -8.88 14.29
C LYS A 77 18.26 -8.77 13.69
N LEU A 78 18.01 -9.40 12.54
CA LEU A 78 16.67 -9.52 11.98
C LEU A 78 15.91 -10.68 12.65
N ARG A 79 16.59 -11.80 12.91
CA ARG A 79 16.05 -12.93 13.68
C ARG A 79 15.61 -12.52 15.08
N GLU A 80 16.37 -11.66 15.76
CA GLU A 80 16.04 -11.00 17.03
C GLU A 80 14.72 -10.19 16.92
N ILE A 81 14.52 -9.41 15.86
CA ILE A 81 13.26 -8.65 15.65
C ILE A 81 12.03 -9.58 15.49
N TYR A 82 12.23 -10.81 15.01
CA TYR A 82 11.19 -11.83 14.81
C TYR A 82 11.19 -12.92 15.91
N GLU A 83 11.81 -12.67 17.07
CA GLU A 83 12.11 -13.66 18.12
C GLU A 83 10.94 -14.47 18.66
N ASP A 84 9.71 -13.95 18.61
CA ASP A 84 8.49 -14.59 19.15
C ASP A 84 7.99 -15.80 18.33
N HIS A 85 8.91 -16.53 17.70
CA HIS A 85 8.65 -17.69 16.86
C HIS A 85 7.72 -17.43 15.67
N LEU A 86 7.56 -16.19 15.20
CA LEU A 86 6.58 -15.86 14.13
C LEU A 86 6.79 -16.73 12.89
N LEU A 87 8.01 -16.79 12.36
CA LEU A 87 8.33 -17.63 11.19
C LEU A 87 8.10 -19.12 11.50
N THR A 88 8.46 -19.58 12.69
CA THR A 88 8.27 -20.98 13.13
C THR A 88 6.78 -21.34 13.22
N LYS A 89 5.94 -20.48 13.79
CA LYS A 89 4.48 -20.65 13.92
C LYS A 89 3.78 -20.65 12.56
N MET A 90 4.29 -19.88 11.58
CA MET A 90 3.80 -19.91 10.19
C MET A 90 4.27 -21.15 9.42
N LEU A 91 5.39 -21.77 9.82
CA LEU A 91 5.99 -22.96 9.19
C LEU A 91 5.63 -24.28 9.89
N GLU A 92 4.70 -24.26 10.84
CA GLU A 92 4.17 -25.45 11.49
C GLU A 92 3.62 -26.45 10.44
N ASP A 93 4.02 -27.73 10.52
CA ASP A 93 3.65 -28.74 9.51
C ASP A 93 2.17 -29.10 9.64
N ASP A 94 1.64 -29.10 10.87
CA ASP A 94 0.22 -29.32 11.16
C ASP A 94 -0.61 -28.04 10.88
N PRO A 95 -1.46 -28.02 9.83
CA PRO A 95 -2.22 -26.83 9.49
C PRO A 95 -3.21 -26.41 10.58
N SER A 96 -3.59 -27.31 11.49
CA SER A 96 -4.51 -26.99 12.60
C SER A 96 -3.84 -26.23 13.75
N LYS A 97 -2.51 -26.33 13.87
CA LYS A 97 -1.69 -25.63 14.87
C LYS A 97 -1.02 -24.37 14.32
N ARG A 98 -0.98 -24.24 12.99
CA ARG A 98 -0.38 -23.11 12.28
C ARG A 98 -1.15 -21.82 12.57
N ILE A 99 -0.38 -20.75 12.83
CA ILE A 99 -0.92 -19.41 13.11
C ILE A 99 -1.77 -18.88 11.95
N THR A 100 -2.87 -18.19 12.26
CA THR A 100 -3.73 -17.58 11.23
C THR A 100 -3.12 -16.30 10.64
N SER A 101 -3.55 -15.93 9.43
CA SER A 101 -3.16 -14.64 8.80
C SER A 101 -3.48 -13.42 9.67
N LYS A 102 -4.55 -13.49 10.48
CA LYS A 102 -4.93 -12.44 11.42
C LYS A 102 -3.91 -12.30 12.54
N GLU A 103 -3.54 -13.40 13.19
CA GLU A 103 -2.53 -13.39 14.26
C GLU A 103 -1.13 -13.00 13.75
N VAL A 104 -0.82 -13.30 12.48
CA VAL A 104 0.39 -12.77 11.80
C VAL A 104 0.32 -11.25 11.67
N VAL A 105 -0.82 -10.69 11.26
CA VAL A 105 -1.04 -9.23 11.23
C VAL A 105 -0.94 -8.62 12.62
N ASP A 106 -1.55 -9.23 13.63
CA ASP A 106 -1.56 -8.72 15.01
C ASP A 106 -0.13 -8.70 15.60
N GLN A 107 0.65 -9.78 15.46
CA GLN A 107 2.06 -9.81 15.92
C GLN A 107 2.97 -8.81 15.18
N LEU A 108 2.70 -8.53 13.90
CA LEU A 108 3.41 -7.49 13.14
C LEU A 108 2.94 -6.07 13.52
N ARG A 109 1.67 -5.92 13.91
CA ARG A 109 1.04 -4.65 14.28
C ARG A 109 1.46 -4.20 15.68
N ASP A 110 1.48 -5.08 16.67
CA ASP A 110 1.84 -4.72 18.05
C ASP A 110 3.26 -4.15 18.16
N LYS A 111 4.16 -4.60 17.28
CA LYS A 111 5.55 -4.11 17.15
C LYS A 111 5.69 -2.73 16.50
N ILE A 112 4.63 -2.16 15.92
CA ILE A 112 4.66 -0.89 15.16
C ILE A 112 3.61 0.11 15.68
N ALA A 113 2.35 -0.31 15.77
CA ALA A 113 1.20 0.55 15.99
C ALA A 113 1.17 1.21 17.37
N GLY A 114 1.66 0.53 18.42
CA GLY A 114 1.62 1.04 19.80
C GLY A 114 2.36 2.37 19.98
N LYS A 115 3.38 2.64 19.16
CA LYS A 115 4.22 3.85 19.25
C LYS A 115 3.90 4.88 18.17
N GLU A 116 3.53 4.45 16.96
CA GLU A 116 3.04 5.35 15.91
C GLU A 116 1.70 6.02 16.31
N LYS A 117 0.78 5.26 16.94
CA LYS A 117 -0.49 5.79 17.44
C LYS A 117 -0.30 6.80 18.57
N GLU A 118 0.65 6.56 19.47
CA GLU A 118 0.98 7.49 20.58
C GLU A 118 1.38 8.87 20.04
N LEU A 119 2.19 8.92 18.98
CA LEU A 119 2.60 10.16 18.30
C LEU A 119 1.43 10.88 17.63
N LEU A 120 0.57 10.15 16.91
CA LEU A 120 -0.59 10.73 16.22
C LEU A 120 -1.64 11.25 17.22
N GLU A 121 -1.91 10.52 18.29
CA GLU A 121 -2.78 10.99 19.38
C GLU A 121 -2.20 12.20 20.13
N LEU A 122 -0.88 12.30 20.27
CA LEU A 122 -0.21 13.48 20.83
C LEU A 122 -0.40 14.73 19.98
N CYS A 123 -0.33 14.60 18.65
CA CYS A 123 -0.51 15.72 17.72
C CYS A 123 -1.99 16.00 17.40
N GLY A 124 -2.90 15.08 17.74
CA GLY A 124 -4.34 15.19 17.52
C GLY A 124 -5.14 15.78 18.68
N ARG A 125 -4.58 15.88 19.89
CA ARG A 125 -5.25 16.44 21.09
C ARG A 125 -4.70 17.83 21.40
N ASP A 126 -5.59 18.81 21.55
CA ASP A 126 -5.18 20.18 21.89
C ASP A 126 -4.74 20.33 23.36
N ASN A 127 -3.93 21.37 23.61
CA ASN A 127 -3.66 21.96 24.91
C ASN A 127 -2.89 21.11 25.96
N ARG A 128 -1.67 20.64 25.63
CA ARG A 128 -0.68 20.17 26.63
C ARG A 128 0.63 20.95 26.60
N LEU A 129 1.09 21.39 27.77
CA LEU A 129 2.32 22.17 27.96
C LEU A 129 3.61 21.38 27.66
N ASP A 130 3.55 20.04 27.67
CA ASP A 130 4.69 19.12 27.55
C ASP A 130 4.78 18.38 26.19
N LEU A 131 3.99 18.78 25.20
CA LEU A 131 3.93 18.16 23.87
C LEU A 131 5.33 18.02 23.23
N THR A 132 6.14 19.07 23.27
CA THR A 132 7.49 19.15 22.71
C THR A 132 8.45 18.12 23.35
N GLU A 133 8.33 17.84 24.64
CA GLU A 133 9.15 16.81 25.31
C GLU A 133 8.70 15.39 24.96
N LYS A 134 7.37 15.17 24.88
CA LYS A 134 6.81 13.86 24.54
C LYS A 134 7.13 13.45 23.09
N ILE A 135 7.07 14.40 22.16
CA ILE A 135 7.51 14.18 20.77
C ILE A 135 9.00 13.79 20.75
N LYS A 136 9.87 14.49 21.49
CA LYS A 136 11.32 14.15 21.59
C LYS A 136 11.55 12.73 22.11
N LYS A 137 10.87 12.32 23.19
CA LYS A 137 10.97 10.95 23.75
C LYS A 137 10.51 9.89 22.75
N LEU A 138 9.48 10.17 21.96
CA LEU A 138 8.98 9.25 20.94
C LEU A 138 9.94 9.07 19.76
N ILE A 139 10.57 10.15 19.28
CA ILE A 139 11.55 10.08 18.19
C ILE A 139 12.76 9.20 18.56
N GLN A 140 13.19 9.20 19.84
CA GLN A 140 14.30 8.37 20.32
C GLN A 140 14.05 6.85 20.17
N PHE A 141 12.80 6.40 20.09
CA PHE A 141 12.46 4.99 19.82
C PHE A 141 12.49 4.62 18.32
N GLY A 142 12.96 5.51 17.44
CA GLY A 142 13.05 5.25 16.00
C GLY A 142 11.69 5.18 15.29
N ILE A 143 10.67 5.79 15.87
CA ILE A 143 9.30 5.82 15.35
C ILE A 143 9.29 6.45 13.96
N ASN A 144 8.55 5.82 13.07
CA ASN A 144 8.39 6.26 11.70
C ASN A 144 7.53 7.53 11.65
N LEU A 145 8.13 8.70 11.42
CA LEU A 145 7.40 9.96 11.21
C LEU A 145 6.57 10.01 9.90
N LYS A 146 6.60 8.93 9.10
CA LYS A 146 5.63 8.68 8.01
C LYS A 146 4.34 8.02 8.51
N ALA A 147 4.21 7.71 9.80
CA ALA A 147 2.94 7.29 10.38
C ALA A 147 1.85 8.30 10.00
N LYS A 148 0.76 7.77 9.48
CA LYS A 148 -0.42 8.50 9.05
C LYS A 148 -1.61 7.94 9.82
N ASP A 149 -2.55 8.80 10.18
CA ASP A 149 -3.84 8.32 10.66
C ASP A 149 -4.69 7.74 9.52
N ASP A 150 -5.90 7.27 9.83
CA ASP A 150 -6.82 6.66 8.87
C ASP A 150 -7.21 7.59 7.70
N GLY A 151 -7.03 8.91 7.84
CA GLY A 151 -7.20 9.89 6.77
C GLY A 151 -5.92 10.24 6.01
N GLY A 152 -4.82 9.51 6.23
CA GLY A 152 -3.53 9.79 5.59
C GLY A 152 -2.73 10.91 6.25
N ARG A 153 -3.20 11.46 7.38
CA ARG A 153 -2.63 12.66 8.00
C ARG A 153 -1.45 12.26 8.89
N ASN A 154 -0.25 12.70 8.53
CA ASN A 154 0.90 12.61 9.43
C ASN A 154 0.78 13.62 10.60
N ALA A 155 1.69 13.54 11.56
CA ALA A 155 1.73 14.42 12.73
C ALA A 155 1.66 15.93 12.39
N LEU A 156 2.28 16.38 11.28
CA LEU A 156 2.24 17.79 10.86
C LEU A 156 0.86 18.23 10.38
N HIS A 157 0.13 17.38 9.65
CA HIS A 157 -1.25 17.67 9.24
C HIS A 157 -2.19 17.76 10.46
N LEU A 158 -2.04 16.87 11.44
CA LEU A 158 -2.85 16.87 12.66
C LEU A 158 -2.59 18.13 13.50
N LEU A 159 -1.33 18.52 13.61
CA LEU A 159 -0.92 19.75 14.28
C LEU A 159 -1.51 21.00 13.58
N CYS A 160 -1.37 21.10 12.25
CA CYS A 160 -1.94 22.20 11.43
C CYS A 160 -3.47 22.14 11.22
N ARG A 161 -4.15 21.15 11.80
CA ARG A 161 -5.62 21.04 11.81
C ARG A 161 -6.23 21.44 13.16
N ASN A 162 -5.59 21.03 14.25
CA ASN A 162 -6.22 21.01 15.58
C ASN A 162 -5.56 21.95 16.61
N TYR A 163 -4.33 22.44 16.38
CA TYR A 163 -3.53 23.08 17.44
C TYR A 163 -3.46 24.60 17.29
N SER A 164 -4.29 25.33 18.03
CA SER A 164 -4.41 26.81 17.91
C SER A 164 -3.55 27.60 18.93
N SER A 165 -2.74 26.92 19.72
CA SER A 165 -1.89 27.49 20.77
C SER A 165 -0.75 28.36 20.22
N PRO A 166 -0.27 29.38 20.97
CA PRO A 166 0.92 30.17 20.62
C PRO A 166 2.19 29.35 20.34
N LYS A 167 2.28 28.12 20.86
CA LYS A 167 3.42 27.20 20.66
C LYS A 167 3.36 26.40 19.35
N LEU A 168 2.35 26.61 18.50
CA LEU A 168 2.18 25.92 17.21
C LEU A 168 3.47 25.99 16.37
N THR A 169 4.11 27.16 16.35
CA THR A 169 5.33 27.43 15.58
C THR A 169 6.52 26.59 16.05
N ASP A 170 6.62 26.31 17.35
CA ASP A 170 7.73 25.55 17.94
C ASP A 170 7.50 24.04 17.78
N ALA A 171 6.25 23.58 17.86
CA ALA A 171 5.90 22.19 17.58
C ALA A 171 6.11 21.85 16.08
N ILE A 172 5.79 22.78 15.17
CA ILE A 172 6.09 22.66 13.74
C ILE A 172 7.61 22.50 13.52
N LYS A 173 8.43 23.41 14.09
CA LYS A 173 9.90 23.34 13.97
C LYS A 173 10.47 22.01 14.46
N LEU A 174 10.04 21.52 15.63
CA LEU A 174 10.54 20.25 16.18
C LEU A 174 10.30 19.07 15.23
N LEU A 175 9.11 18.94 14.65
CA LEU A 175 8.80 17.86 13.71
C LEU A 175 9.68 17.94 12.45
N ILE A 176 9.98 19.16 11.98
CA ILE A 176 10.80 19.44 10.79
C ILE A 176 12.28 19.12 11.05
N GLU A 177 12.84 19.56 12.17
CA GLU A 177 14.19 19.20 12.63
C GLU A 177 14.36 17.67 12.68
N SER A 178 13.31 16.98 13.16
CA SER A 178 13.23 15.53 13.28
C SER A 178 13.03 14.79 11.94
N LYS A 179 13.04 15.50 10.81
CA LYS A 179 12.88 14.97 9.44
C LYS A 179 11.50 14.34 9.17
N ILE A 180 10.43 14.93 9.72
CA ILE A 180 9.08 14.64 9.22
C ILE A 180 8.99 14.95 7.72
N VAL A 181 8.16 14.21 7.00
CA VAL A 181 7.89 14.51 5.59
C VAL A 181 6.98 15.74 5.53
N VAL A 182 7.58 16.93 5.42
CA VAL A 182 6.89 18.24 5.36
C VAL A 182 5.90 18.29 4.19
N ASN A 183 6.34 17.78 3.04
CA ASN A 183 5.54 17.63 1.82
C ASN A 183 4.82 16.29 1.73
N ALA A 184 4.49 15.69 2.87
CA ALA A 184 3.51 14.61 2.89
C ALA A 184 2.17 15.19 2.44
N LYS A 185 1.39 14.33 1.79
CA LYS A 185 -0.01 14.57 1.50
C LYS A 185 -0.84 13.54 2.26
N ASP A 186 -2.01 13.97 2.70
CA ASP A 186 -3.05 13.08 3.20
C ASP A 186 -3.72 12.29 2.07
N ASN A 187 -4.80 11.55 2.39
CA ASN A 187 -5.50 10.73 1.40
C ASN A 187 -6.21 11.55 0.30
N ASP A 188 -6.54 12.82 0.59
CA ASP A 188 -7.21 13.75 -0.32
C ASP A 188 -6.21 14.66 -1.08
N GLY A 189 -4.91 14.52 -0.80
CA GLY A 189 -3.83 15.24 -1.47
C GLY A 189 -3.41 16.53 -0.76
N LEU A 190 -4.00 16.85 0.40
CA LEU A 190 -3.68 18.03 1.18
C LEU A 190 -2.31 17.84 1.83
N ASN A 191 -1.42 18.79 1.66
CA ASN A 191 -0.29 18.97 2.59
C ASN A 191 -0.73 19.81 3.80
N ALA A 192 0.18 20.01 4.77
CA ALA A 192 -0.10 20.78 5.98
C ALA A 192 -0.59 22.23 5.73
N ILE A 193 -0.25 22.87 4.61
CA ILE A 193 -0.69 24.24 4.30
C ILE A 193 -2.20 24.32 3.99
N HIS A 194 -2.76 23.27 3.39
CA HIS A 194 -4.20 23.22 3.05
C HIS A 194 -5.05 23.08 4.32
N PHE A 195 -4.58 22.30 5.29
CA PHE A 195 -5.18 22.23 6.63
C PHE A 195 -5.10 23.58 7.33
N LEU A 196 -3.92 24.22 7.30
CA LEU A 196 -3.72 25.53 7.92
C LEU A 196 -4.67 26.59 7.34
N CYS A 197 -4.80 26.67 6.01
CA CYS A 197 -5.71 27.61 5.33
C CYS A 197 -7.20 27.35 5.61
N ARG A 198 -7.57 26.08 5.83
CA ARG A 198 -8.95 25.65 6.08
C ARG A 198 -9.42 25.84 7.52
N TYR A 199 -8.52 25.67 8.50
CA TYR A 199 -8.89 25.55 9.91
C TYR A 199 -8.40 26.69 10.81
N HIS A 200 -7.48 27.56 10.34
CA HIS A 200 -6.95 28.67 11.13
C HIS A 200 -7.29 30.05 10.54
N SER A 201 -7.60 31.00 11.43
CA SER A 201 -8.04 32.36 11.09
C SER A 201 -7.42 33.45 12.00
N SER A 202 -6.60 33.06 12.97
CA SER A 202 -5.95 33.97 13.93
C SER A 202 -4.63 34.55 13.40
N GLN A 203 -4.04 35.53 14.10
CA GLN A 203 -2.73 36.12 13.75
C GLN A 203 -1.58 35.09 13.68
N ASN A 204 -1.76 33.88 14.24
CA ASN A 204 -0.77 32.80 14.16
C ASN A 204 -0.77 32.09 12.79
N LEU A 205 -1.83 32.25 11.97
CA LEU A 205 -1.91 31.72 10.60
C LEU A 205 -0.72 32.19 9.76
N ILE A 206 -0.50 33.51 9.71
CA ILE A 206 0.57 34.14 8.92
C ILE A 206 1.95 33.64 9.33
N LYS A 207 2.22 33.59 10.65
CA LYS A 207 3.50 33.08 11.19
C LYS A 207 3.72 31.60 10.87
N ALA A 208 2.68 30.78 10.93
CA ALA A 208 2.76 29.36 10.58
C ALA A 208 2.94 29.14 9.06
N ILE A 209 2.29 29.94 8.20
CA ILE A 209 2.51 29.94 6.74
C ILE A 209 4.00 30.21 6.45
N HIS A 210 4.56 31.30 7.01
CA HIS A 210 5.97 31.64 6.78
C HIS A 210 6.94 30.54 7.24
N ILE A 211 6.73 29.93 8.42
CA ILE A 211 7.60 28.86 8.92
C ILE A 211 7.56 27.64 8.01
N LEU A 212 6.37 27.24 7.53
CA LEU A 212 6.25 26.11 6.61
C LEU A 212 6.92 26.41 5.26
N ILE A 213 6.78 27.63 4.71
CA ILE A 213 7.48 28.07 3.49
C ILE A 213 9.00 28.03 3.68
N GLN A 214 9.52 28.64 4.75
CA GLN A 214 10.95 28.62 5.08
C GLN A 214 11.50 27.19 5.25
N SER A 215 10.64 26.26 5.67
CA SER A 215 10.97 24.85 5.85
C SER A 215 10.80 24.00 4.57
N GLY A 216 10.58 24.63 3.42
CA GLY A 216 10.50 23.96 2.12
C GLY A 216 9.17 23.25 1.86
N ILE A 217 8.05 23.69 2.46
CA ILE A 217 6.73 23.21 2.04
C ILE A 217 6.45 23.67 0.59
N ASP A 218 5.89 22.78 -0.21
CA ASP A 218 5.35 23.08 -1.54
C ASP A 218 4.03 23.84 -1.34
N ALA A 219 4.13 25.15 -1.08
CA ALA A 219 2.97 26.04 -0.90
C ALA A 219 2.09 26.13 -2.16
N LYS A 220 2.66 25.80 -3.33
CA LYS A 220 1.97 25.71 -4.63
C LYS A 220 1.39 24.32 -4.91
N ALA A 221 1.56 23.36 -4.00
CA ALA A 221 1.00 22.03 -4.17
C ALA A 221 -0.51 22.10 -4.35
N THR A 222 -1.01 21.26 -5.25
CA THR A 222 -2.44 21.02 -5.44
C THR A 222 -2.86 19.73 -4.74
N THR A 223 -4.10 19.67 -4.27
CA THR A 223 -4.79 18.46 -3.79
C THR A 223 -5.15 17.53 -4.95
N ASN A 224 -5.75 16.37 -4.66
CA ASN A 224 -6.04 15.38 -5.69
C ASN A 224 -7.13 15.86 -6.69
N ASP A 225 -7.97 16.81 -6.28
CA ASP A 225 -8.92 17.53 -7.14
C ASP A 225 -8.33 18.79 -7.81
N GLY A 226 -7.01 19.03 -7.70
CA GLY A 226 -6.33 20.16 -8.34
C GLY A 226 -6.41 21.48 -7.57
N SER A 227 -7.16 21.54 -6.47
CA SER A 227 -7.27 22.74 -5.65
C SER A 227 -5.94 23.05 -4.95
N ASN A 228 -5.52 24.31 -4.91
CA ASN A 228 -4.30 24.73 -4.20
C ASN A 228 -4.64 25.46 -2.87
N ALA A 229 -3.62 25.97 -2.17
CA ALA A 229 -3.81 26.73 -0.93
C ALA A 229 -4.83 27.87 -1.04
N LEU A 230 -4.84 28.63 -2.16
CA LEU A 230 -5.83 29.69 -2.40
C LEU A 230 -7.26 29.13 -2.55
N HIS A 231 -7.44 27.97 -3.18
CA HIS A 231 -8.76 27.35 -3.31
C HIS A 231 -9.33 27.00 -1.93
N TYR A 232 -8.51 26.43 -1.05
CA TYR A 232 -8.93 26.12 0.32
C TYR A 232 -9.16 27.37 1.16
N LEU A 233 -8.27 28.36 1.05
CA LEU A 233 -8.38 29.63 1.76
C LEU A 233 -9.67 30.37 1.36
N CYS A 234 -9.91 30.57 0.06
CA CYS A 234 -11.09 31.27 -0.47
C CYS A 234 -12.40 30.49 -0.28
N ARG A 235 -12.38 29.15 -0.21
CA ARG A 235 -13.57 28.31 -0.04
C ARG A 235 -14.05 28.20 1.42
N TYR A 236 -13.14 28.33 2.38
CA TYR A 236 -13.38 28.01 3.80
C TYR A 236 -13.05 29.13 4.80
N ASN A 237 -12.33 30.19 4.41
CA ASN A 237 -11.88 31.25 5.32
C ASN A 237 -12.58 32.58 5.01
N ALA A 238 -13.09 33.25 6.05
CA ALA A 238 -13.78 34.55 5.97
C ALA A 238 -13.22 35.55 7.01
N SER A 239 -11.97 35.36 7.44
CA SER A 239 -11.36 36.17 8.50
C SER A 239 -10.84 37.53 8.00
N PRO A 240 -10.65 38.52 8.88
CA PRO A 240 -10.04 39.81 8.51
C PRO A 240 -8.63 39.67 7.90
N ASN A 241 -7.89 38.62 8.28
CA ASN A 241 -6.54 38.33 7.80
C ASN A 241 -6.55 37.57 6.44
N LEU A 242 -7.72 37.36 5.82
CA LEU A 242 -7.84 36.67 4.54
C LEU A 242 -7.03 37.39 3.45
N THR A 243 -7.10 38.72 3.41
CA THR A 243 -6.35 39.54 2.44
C THR A 243 -4.85 39.30 2.58
N ASP A 244 -4.31 39.38 3.79
CA ASP A 244 -2.88 39.18 4.06
C ASP A 244 -2.41 37.76 3.69
N ALA A 245 -3.23 36.75 4.01
CA ALA A 245 -2.94 35.37 3.65
C ALA A 245 -2.99 35.14 2.12
N VAL A 246 -3.93 35.77 1.41
CA VAL A 246 -3.98 35.76 -0.06
C VAL A 246 -2.74 36.46 -0.63
N THR A 247 -2.35 37.61 -0.10
CA THR A 247 -1.15 38.37 -0.52
C THR A 247 0.11 37.51 -0.47
N ILE A 248 0.35 36.76 0.61
CA ILE A 248 1.53 35.87 0.71
C ILE A 248 1.54 34.84 -0.44
N PHE A 249 0.40 34.25 -0.78
CA PHE A 249 0.32 33.28 -1.87
C PHE A 249 0.42 33.92 -3.26
N THR A 250 -0.09 35.14 -3.47
CA THR A 250 0.07 35.87 -4.74
C THR A 250 1.50 36.40 -4.93
N GLU A 251 2.19 36.82 -3.87
CA GLU A 251 3.62 37.17 -3.88
C GLU A 251 4.51 35.98 -4.22
N LEU A 252 4.14 34.77 -3.78
CA LEU A 252 4.75 33.52 -4.24
C LEU A 252 4.45 33.23 -5.73
N GLY A 253 3.62 34.01 -6.40
CA GLY A 253 3.22 33.82 -7.80
C GLY A 253 2.15 32.75 -8.00
N MET A 254 1.19 32.63 -7.08
CA MET A 254 -0.04 31.84 -7.28
C MET A 254 -1.15 32.76 -7.84
N ASN A 255 -1.92 32.28 -8.81
CA ASN A 255 -2.98 33.06 -9.45
C ASN A 255 -4.36 32.61 -8.93
N LEU A 256 -5.20 33.56 -8.48
CA LEU A 256 -6.58 33.32 -8.05
C LEU A 256 -7.47 32.75 -9.17
N MET A 257 -7.10 32.95 -10.43
CA MET A 257 -7.79 32.43 -11.62
C MET A 257 -7.28 31.05 -12.06
N THR A 258 -6.23 30.49 -11.45
CA THR A 258 -5.81 29.10 -11.70
C THR A 258 -6.97 28.17 -11.38
N GLN A 259 -7.43 27.38 -12.34
CA GLN A 259 -8.50 26.41 -12.19
C GLN A 259 -7.98 25.09 -11.59
N ASP A 260 -8.81 24.46 -10.76
CA ASP A 260 -8.62 23.07 -10.30
C ASP A 260 -9.00 22.04 -11.38
N ASN A 261 -9.02 20.75 -11.04
CA ASN A 261 -9.41 19.68 -11.96
C ASN A 261 -10.91 19.68 -12.29
N ASN A 262 -11.73 20.41 -11.52
CA ASN A 262 -13.14 20.70 -11.82
C ASN A 262 -13.29 21.92 -12.74
N GLY A 263 -12.21 22.58 -13.16
CA GLY A 263 -12.24 23.80 -13.96
C GLY A 263 -12.62 25.04 -13.15
N TRP A 264 -12.55 24.96 -11.82
CA TRP A 264 -13.00 25.97 -10.89
C TRP A 264 -11.79 26.63 -10.23
N SER A 265 -11.62 27.93 -10.47
CA SER A 265 -10.55 28.68 -9.83
C SER A 265 -10.87 29.03 -8.37
N ALA A 266 -9.88 29.47 -7.61
CA ALA A 266 -10.12 30.02 -6.27
C ALA A 266 -11.12 31.19 -6.31
N PHE A 267 -11.07 32.01 -7.38
CA PHE A 267 -12.07 33.04 -7.68
C PHE A 267 -13.45 32.47 -8.07
N TYR A 268 -13.52 31.35 -8.80
CA TYR A 268 -14.78 30.66 -9.05
C TYR A 268 -15.37 30.07 -7.77
N TYR A 269 -14.58 29.48 -6.87
CA TYR A 269 -15.06 28.98 -5.58
C TYR A 269 -15.59 30.08 -4.65
N LEU A 270 -15.10 31.31 -4.83
CA LEU A 270 -15.64 32.54 -4.28
C LEU A 270 -17.01 32.93 -4.88
N GLN A 271 -17.39 32.39 -6.04
CA GLN A 271 -18.61 32.76 -6.80
C GLN A 271 -19.64 31.63 -7.06
N ASN A 272 -19.25 30.34 -7.08
CA ASN A 272 -20.05 29.20 -7.60
C ASN A 272 -19.62 27.86 -6.92
N LYS A 273 -20.53 26.88 -6.65
CA LYS A 273 -20.20 25.70 -5.79
C LYS A 273 -20.54 24.23 -6.27
N ASP A 274 -20.90 23.88 -7.54
CA ASP A 274 -21.56 22.56 -7.90
C ASP A 274 -21.24 21.73 -9.28
N LYS A 275 -20.58 20.48 -9.33
CA LYS A 275 -20.50 19.24 -10.32
C LYS A 275 -19.29 18.81 -11.36
N LYS A 276 -18.94 17.46 -11.69
CA LYS A 276 -18.09 16.83 -12.88
C LYS A 276 -17.80 15.22 -13.07
N GLU A 277 -17.06 14.65 -14.14
CA GLU A 277 -17.04 13.19 -14.76
C GLU A 277 -15.72 12.47 -15.43
N MET A 278 -15.70 11.19 -16.07
CA MET A 278 -14.50 10.28 -16.57
C MET A 278 -14.65 9.07 -17.69
N LYS A 279 -13.58 8.42 -18.36
CA LYS A 279 -13.55 7.10 -19.24
C LYS A 279 -12.17 6.34 -19.74
N ILE A 280 -12.08 5.09 -20.40
CA ILE A 280 -10.85 4.19 -20.77
C ILE A 280 -10.13 4.33 -22.19
N TRP A 281 -8.80 3.98 -22.30
CA TRP A 281 -7.94 3.70 -23.51
C TRP A 281 -6.73 2.72 -23.26
N PHE A 282 -6.09 2.06 -24.26
CA PHE A 282 -4.79 1.32 -24.13
C PHE A 282 -3.94 1.15 -25.41
N ASP A 283 -2.69 0.67 -25.28
CA ASP A 283 -1.70 0.43 -26.36
C ASP A 283 -1.48 -1.08 -26.60
N HIS A 284 -1.55 -1.53 -27.86
CA HIS A 284 -1.44 -2.94 -28.25
C HIS A 284 -0.01 -3.49 -28.29
N ASP A 285 1.00 -2.65 -28.48
CA ASP A 285 2.40 -3.08 -28.56
C ASP A 285 3.08 -3.08 -27.17
N ALA A 286 2.51 -2.35 -26.21
CA ALA A 286 3.00 -2.23 -24.83
C ALA A 286 2.59 -3.41 -23.92
N LEU A 287 2.94 -4.64 -24.31
CA LEU A 287 2.67 -5.85 -23.53
C LEU A 287 3.52 -5.88 -22.23
N LEU A 288 2.86 -5.80 -21.08
CA LEU A 288 3.46 -5.89 -19.75
C LEU A 288 3.66 -7.35 -19.31
N GLY A 289 2.76 -8.25 -19.71
CA GLY A 289 2.87 -9.67 -19.35
C GLY A 289 1.70 -10.55 -19.84
N LEU A 290 1.87 -11.85 -19.60
CA LEU A 290 0.85 -12.88 -19.79
C LEU A 290 0.25 -13.19 -18.42
N GLY A 291 -1.06 -12.97 -18.23
CA GLY A 291 -1.81 -13.50 -17.09
C GLY A 291 -2.30 -14.92 -17.37
N ALA A 292 -2.91 -15.57 -16.38
CA ALA A 292 -3.43 -16.95 -16.52
C ALA A 292 -4.39 -17.14 -17.72
N PHE A 293 -5.20 -16.12 -18.05
CA PHE A 293 -6.29 -16.18 -19.05
C PHE A 293 -6.30 -15.00 -20.05
N GLY A 294 -5.23 -14.21 -20.13
CA GLY A 294 -5.25 -13.02 -21.00
C GLY A 294 -3.95 -12.22 -21.06
N LEU A 295 -3.93 -11.22 -21.93
CA LEU A 295 -2.79 -10.32 -22.14
C LEU A 295 -2.95 -9.06 -21.29
N VAL A 296 -1.85 -8.59 -20.69
CA VAL A 296 -1.84 -7.35 -19.89
C VAL A 296 -1.02 -6.30 -20.62
N PHE A 297 -1.66 -5.19 -20.98
CA PHE A 297 -1.08 -4.06 -21.70
C PHE A 297 -0.95 -2.82 -20.81
N LYS A 298 -0.15 -1.83 -21.22
CA LYS A 298 -0.17 -0.48 -20.63
C LYS A 298 -1.30 0.36 -21.25
N GLY A 299 -2.02 1.13 -20.44
CA GLY A 299 -3.11 1.98 -20.92
C GLY A 299 -3.45 3.18 -20.02
N LYS A 300 -4.62 3.79 -20.24
CA LYS A 300 -5.14 4.96 -19.51
C LYS A 300 -6.64 4.84 -19.16
N PHE A 301 -7.06 5.41 -18.03
CA PHE A 301 -8.47 5.58 -17.64
C PHE A 301 -8.66 6.92 -16.94
N GLY A 302 -9.54 7.79 -17.43
CA GLY A 302 -9.75 9.14 -16.90
C GLY A 302 -8.47 9.98 -16.88
N GLY A 303 -7.56 9.75 -17.83
CA GLY A 303 -6.23 10.36 -17.88
C GLY A 303 -5.15 9.69 -17.00
N ARG A 304 -5.52 8.81 -16.06
CA ARG A 304 -4.58 8.06 -15.20
C ARG A 304 -3.97 6.86 -15.94
N GLU A 305 -2.67 6.60 -15.81
CA GLU A 305 -2.05 5.36 -16.31
C GLU A 305 -2.54 4.11 -15.55
N VAL A 306 -2.85 3.06 -16.30
CA VAL A 306 -3.39 1.78 -15.81
C VAL A 306 -2.73 0.60 -16.50
N ALA A 307 -2.81 -0.59 -15.91
CA ALA A 307 -2.61 -1.84 -16.62
C ALA A 307 -3.97 -2.31 -17.16
N VAL A 308 -4.08 -2.64 -18.44
CA VAL A 308 -5.32 -3.16 -19.04
C VAL A 308 -5.16 -4.65 -19.30
N LYS A 309 -5.86 -5.47 -18.51
CA LYS A 309 -5.95 -6.91 -18.76
C LYS A 309 -7.10 -7.15 -19.74
N ARG A 310 -6.77 -7.65 -20.93
CA ARG A 310 -7.71 -8.06 -21.98
C ARG A 310 -7.91 -9.57 -21.93
N VAL A 311 -9.17 -9.99 -21.83
CA VAL A 311 -9.59 -11.40 -21.76
C VAL A 311 -10.66 -11.63 -22.83
N GLU A 312 -10.55 -12.71 -23.61
CA GLU A 312 -11.59 -13.13 -24.56
C GLU A 312 -12.87 -13.49 -23.80
N LEU A 313 -14.05 -13.12 -24.31
CA LEU A 313 -15.30 -13.26 -23.54
C LEU A 313 -15.59 -14.71 -23.10
N HIS A 314 -15.17 -15.72 -23.86
CA HIS A 314 -15.31 -17.14 -23.49
C HIS A 314 -14.25 -17.64 -22.48
N HIS A 315 -13.20 -16.87 -22.22
CA HIS A 315 -12.14 -17.15 -21.24
C HIS A 315 -12.28 -16.33 -19.94
N VAL A 316 -13.34 -15.53 -19.79
CA VAL A 316 -13.61 -14.75 -18.56
C VAL A 316 -13.98 -15.70 -17.40
N ASP A 317 -13.05 -15.87 -16.44
CA ASP A 317 -13.39 -16.48 -15.15
C ASP A 317 -14.12 -15.47 -14.26
N LYS A 318 -15.44 -15.63 -14.16
CA LYS A 318 -16.30 -14.81 -13.29
C LYS A 318 -15.86 -14.83 -11.83
N ARG A 319 -15.16 -15.86 -11.35
CA ARG A 319 -14.63 -15.94 -9.97
C ARG A 319 -13.47 -14.98 -9.77
N GLU A 320 -12.62 -14.80 -10.78
CA GLU A 320 -11.53 -13.80 -10.73
C GLU A 320 -12.12 -12.38 -10.73
N GLU A 321 -13.11 -12.11 -11.58
CA GLU A 321 -13.83 -10.83 -11.60
C GLU A 321 -14.52 -10.54 -10.26
N ASP A 322 -15.26 -11.51 -9.73
CA ASP A 322 -15.88 -11.43 -8.40
C ASP A 322 -14.86 -11.15 -7.30
N ALA A 323 -13.70 -11.82 -7.32
CA ALA A 323 -12.63 -11.60 -6.35
C ALA A 323 -12.08 -10.17 -6.47
N MET A 324 -11.78 -9.68 -7.68
CA MET A 324 -11.31 -8.31 -7.92
C MET A 324 -12.32 -7.25 -7.47
N LEU A 325 -13.64 -7.51 -7.61
CA LEU A 325 -14.70 -6.61 -7.16
C LEU A 325 -14.89 -6.63 -5.63
N LYS A 326 -14.70 -7.78 -4.97
CA LYS A 326 -14.86 -7.98 -3.51
C LYS A 326 -13.63 -7.52 -2.71
N LEU A 327 -12.42 -7.68 -3.25
CA LEU A 327 -11.14 -7.47 -2.56
C LEU A 327 -10.65 -6.01 -2.63
N LYS A 328 -11.23 -5.15 -1.80
CA LYS A 328 -10.89 -3.71 -1.71
C LYS A 328 -9.90 -3.46 -0.57
N HIS A 329 -8.59 -3.52 -0.86
CA HIS A 329 -7.51 -3.31 0.12
C HIS A 329 -6.28 -2.61 -0.51
N PRO A 330 -5.55 -1.74 0.21
CA PRO A 330 -4.36 -1.04 -0.33
C PRO A 330 -3.27 -1.99 -0.88
N ASN A 331 -3.11 -3.16 -0.26
CA ASN A 331 -2.13 -4.18 -0.66
C ASN A 331 -2.71 -5.27 -1.59
N ILE A 332 -3.75 -4.94 -2.36
CA ILE A 332 -4.29 -5.75 -3.45
C ILE A 332 -4.32 -4.86 -4.70
N VAL A 333 -4.09 -5.43 -5.90
CA VAL A 333 -4.26 -4.69 -7.16
C VAL A 333 -5.72 -4.30 -7.32
N LYS A 334 -6.00 -2.99 -7.35
CA LYS A 334 -7.36 -2.48 -7.42
C LYS A 334 -7.86 -2.48 -8.87
N LEU A 335 -9.05 -3.04 -9.07
CA LEU A 335 -9.85 -2.84 -10.27
C LEU A 335 -10.49 -1.44 -10.24
N LEU A 336 -10.23 -0.66 -11.30
CA LEU A 336 -10.63 0.74 -11.42
C LEU A 336 -11.87 0.89 -12.29
N HIS A 337 -11.96 0.13 -13.39
CA HIS A 337 -13.11 0.12 -14.30
C HIS A 337 -13.14 -1.16 -15.13
N ILE A 338 -14.32 -1.51 -15.64
CA ILE A 338 -14.55 -2.62 -16.57
C ILE A 338 -15.24 -2.04 -17.80
N GLU A 339 -14.71 -2.34 -18.98
CA GLU A 339 -15.41 -2.16 -20.26
C GLU A 339 -15.45 -3.49 -21.02
N LYS A 340 -16.38 -3.61 -21.98
CA LYS A 340 -16.49 -4.75 -22.88
C LYS A 340 -16.77 -4.30 -24.30
N ASP A 341 -16.31 -5.06 -25.27
CA ASP A 341 -16.77 -4.97 -26.66
C ASP A 341 -17.46 -6.30 -27.07
N ASN A 342 -17.42 -6.64 -28.36
CA ASN A 342 -18.04 -7.84 -28.90
C ASN A 342 -17.23 -9.12 -28.65
N ASP A 343 -15.92 -9.00 -28.42
CA ASP A 343 -14.96 -10.11 -28.42
C ASP A 343 -14.19 -10.22 -27.07
N PHE A 344 -13.99 -9.09 -26.39
CA PHE A 344 -13.16 -8.97 -25.20
C PHE A 344 -13.83 -8.26 -24.01
N MET A 345 -13.40 -8.67 -22.82
CA MET A 345 -13.53 -7.92 -21.57
C MET A 345 -12.23 -7.18 -21.25
N TYR A 346 -12.33 -5.94 -20.80
CA TYR A 346 -11.22 -5.06 -20.45
C TYR A 346 -11.28 -4.65 -18.99
N TYR A 347 -10.27 -5.07 -18.22
CA TYR A 347 -10.11 -4.70 -16.82
C TYR A 347 -9.03 -3.62 -16.68
N ALA A 348 -9.41 -2.40 -16.32
CA ALA A 348 -8.46 -1.34 -15.97
C ALA A 348 -8.00 -1.52 -14.51
N LEU A 349 -6.75 -1.91 -14.33
CA LEU A 349 -6.11 -2.22 -13.04
C LEU A 349 -5.06 -1.16 -12.68
N GLU A 350 -4.69 -1.07 -11.40
CA GLU A 350 -3.55 -0.24 -10.98
C GLU A 350 -2.22 -0.73 -11.60
N LEU A 351 -1.54 0.18 -12.32
CA LEU A 351 -0.26 -0.12 -12.96
C LEU A 351 0.84 -0.34 -11.93
N CYS A 352 1.46 -1.51 -11.96
CA CYS A 352 2.64 -1.85 -11.15
C CYS A 352 3.90 -1.81 -12.01
N VAL A 353 5.07 -1.57 -11.38
CA VAL A 353 6.34 -1.36 -12.10
C VAL A 353 7.22 -2.61 -12.18
N ALA A 354 6.99 -3.59 -11.31
CA ALA A 354 7.73 -4.85 -11.25
C ALA A 354 6.97 -5.92 -10.47
N SER A 355 7.40 -7.17 -10.59
CA SER A 355 7.04 -8.28 -9.68
C SER A 355 8.18 -8.55 -8.68
N LEU A 356 7.89 -9.18 -7.54
CA LEU A 356 8.87 -9.37 -6.46
C LEU A 356 10.02 -10.33 -6.86
N ASP A 357 9.78 -11.26 -7.79
CA ASP A 357 10.83 -12.13 -8.34
C ASP A 357 11.91 -11.37 -9.12
N GLN A 358 11.59 -10.17 -9.62
CA GLN A 358 12.50 -9.31 -10.37
C GLN A 358 13.54 -8.62 -9.50
N LEU A 359 13.32 -8.54 -8.18
CA LEU A 359 14.20 -7.85 -7.23
C LEU A 359 15.58 -8.51 -7.09
N PHE A 360 15.65 -9.84 -7.27
CA PHE A 360 16.87 -10.64 -7.07
C PHE A 360 17.36 -11.31 -8.36
N LEU A 361 16.93 -10.81 -9.52
CA LEU A 361 17.53 -11.18 -10.80
C LEU A 361 19.00 -10.69 -10.87
N LYS A 362 19.80 -11.34 -11.72
CA LYS A 362 21.17 -10.89 -11.99
C LYS A 362 21.17 -9.49 -12.61
N SER A 363 22.21 -8.70 -12.33
CA SER A 363 22.31 -7.30 -12.76
C SER A 363 22.40 -7.06 -14.28
N ASP A 364 22.64 -8.10 -15.07
CA ASP A 364 22.59 -8.10 -16.54
C ASP A 364 21.19 -8.39 -17.10
N ASN A 365 20.22 -8.75 -16.26
CA ASN A 365 18.88 -9.08 -16.71
C ASN A 365 18.02 -7.81 -16.92
N PRO A 366 17.48 -7.55 -18.12
CA PRO A 366 16.73 -6.33 -18.41
C PRO A 366 15.39 -6.24 -17.67
N LYS A 367 14.91 -7.33 -17.04
CA LYS A 367 13.71 -7.34 -16.19
C LYS A 367 14.01 -7.13 -14.70
N LYS A 368 15.28 -6.91 -14.32
CA LYS A 368 15.63 -6.70 -12.91
C LYS A 368 15.04 -5.39 -12.38
N TYR A 369 14.51 -5.44 -11.15
CA TYR A 369 14.05 -4.26 -10.44
C TYR A 369 15.14 -3.75 -9.48
N ASP A 370 15.84 -2.68 -9.88
CA ASP A 370 16.82 -1.95 -9.06
C ASP A 370 16.23 -0.72 -8.34
N GLY A 371 14.90 -0.58 -8.34
CA GLY A 371 14.23 0.53 -7.67
C GLY A 371 14.24 0.41 -6.14
N ARG A 372 13.84 1.50 -5.47
CA ARG A 372 13.74 1.54 -4.00
C ARG A 372 12.80 0.45 -3.48
N MET A 373 13.08 -0.07 -2.29
CA MET A 373 12.18 -0.91 -1.50
C MET A 373 12.00 -0.35 -0.08
N PRO A 374 10.86 -0.59 0.60
CA PRO A 374 10.70 -0.31 2.03
C PRO A 374 11.58 -1.23 2.90
N ARG A 375 11.65 -0.95 4.21
CA ARG A 375 12.23 -1.91 5.17
C ARG A 375 11.41 -3.20 5.18
N GLN A 376 12.06 -4.36 5.36
CA GLN A 376 11.41 -5.68 5.32
C GLN A 376 10.17 -5.79 6.21
N ILE A 377 10.20 -5.26 7.44
CA ILE A 377 9.03 -5.26 8.34
C ILE A 377 7.79 -4.56 7.73
N VAL A 378 7.98 -3.49 6.96
CA VAL A 378 6.90 -2.78 6.27
C VAL A 378 6.39 -3.61 5.09
N VAL A 379 7.28 -4.28 4.35
CA VAL A 379 6.90 -5.22 3.28
C VAL A 379 6.09 -6.40 3.85
N PHE A 380 6.51 -6.95 5.00
CA PHE A 380 5.81 -8.07 5.65
C PHE A 380 4.44 -7.66 6.17
N SER A 381 4.34 -6.49 6.81
CA SER A 381 3.06 -5.93 7.25
C SER A 381 2.09 -5.73 6.08
N GLN A 382 2.56 -5.17 4.96
CA GLN A 382 1.76 -4.99 3.74
C GLN A 382 1.29 -6.32 3.14
N LEU A 383 2.17 -7.31 3.02
CA LEU A 383 1.82 -8.64 2.52
C LEU A 383 0.82 -9.35 3.44
N ALA A 384 1.07 -9.37 4.75
CA ALA A 384 0.21 -9.99 5.75
C ALA A 384 -1.18 -9.32 5.79
N SER A 385 -1.25 -7.98 5.79
CA SER A 385 -2.52 -7.25 5.78
C SER A 385 -3.33 -7.52 4.50
N GLY A 386 -2.65 -7.61 3.35
CA GLY A 386 -3.30 -8.00 2.10
C GLY A 386 -3.84 -9.43 2.12
N LEU A 387 -3.11 -10.39 2.70
CA LEU A 387 -3.54 -11.78 2.78
C LEU A 387 -4.66 -12.00 3.81
N GLU A 388 -4.58 -11.33 4.96
CA GLU A 388 -5.65 -11.31 5.96
C GLU A 388 -6.95 -10.78 5.36
N HIS A 389 -6.89 -9.72 4.54
CA HIS A 389 -8.08 -9.22 3.85
C HIS A 389 -8.67 -10.24 2.86
N ILE A 390 -7.85 -11.04 2.17
CA ILE A 390 -8.33 -12.13 1.31
C ILE A 390 -9.07 -13.18 2.16
N HIS A 391 -8.45 -13.62 3.25
CA HIS A 391 -9.02 -14.63 4.14
C HIS A 391 -10.29 -14.14 4.86
N SER A 392 -10.36 -12.88 5.29
CA SER A 392 -11.56 -12.32 5.95
C SER A 392 -12.73 -12.11 4.99
N LYS A 393 -12.51 -12.16 3.66
CA LYS A 393 -13.55 -12.29 2.63
C LYS A 393 -13.93 -13.74 2.32
N LYS A 394 -13.50 -14.72 3.13
CA LYS A 394 -13.71 -16.16 2.92
C LYS A 394 -13.15 -16.63 1.56
N LEU A 395 -12.02 -16.08 1.13
CA LEU A 395 -11.28 -16.49 -0.07
C LEU A 395 -9.89 -17.05 0.32
N ILE A 396 -9.35 -17.91 -0.55
CA ILE A 396 -7.94 -18.34 -0.56
C ILE A 396 -7.31 -17.94 -1.90
N HIS A 397 -6.03 -17.58 -1.89
CA HIS A 397 -5.29 -17.10 -3.07
C HIS A 397 -4.72 -18.25 -3.91
N ARG A 398 -4.24 -19.34 -3.27
CA ARG A 398 -3.73 -20.59 -3.90
C ARG A 398 -2.52 -20.50 -4.84
N ASP A 399 -2.09 -19.31 -5.26
CA ASP A 399 -0.89 -19.10 -6.08
C ASP A 399 0.00 -17.97 -5.52
N ILE A 400 0.28 -18.06 -4.21
CA ILE A 400 1.21 -17.17 -3.53
C ILE A 400 2.63 -17.50 -3.99
N ASN A 401 3.22 -16.64 -4.81
CA ASN A 401 4.62 -16.73 -5.18
C ASN A 401 5.16 -15.32 -5.54
N PRO A 402 6.48 -15.09 -5.60
CA PRO A 402 7.04 -13.76 -5.86
C PRO A 402 6.68 -13.12 -7.21
N LYS A 403 6.17 -13.86 -8.19
CA LYS A 403 5.69 -13.27 -9.47
C LYS A 403 4.35 -12.58 -9.31
N ASN A 404 3.47 -13.14 -8.48
CA ASN A 404 2.11 -12.66 -8.25
C ASN A 404 2.05 -11.56 -7.18
N ILE A 405 3.20 -11.22 -6.59
CA ILE A 405 3.38 -10.07 -5.71
C ILE A 405 3.97 -8.93 -6.55
N LEU A 406 3.20 -7.86 -6.72
CA LEU A 406 3.61 -6.70 -7.52
C LEU A 406 4.11 -5.55 -6.66
N ILE A 407 5.05 -4.82 -7.23
CA ILE A 407 5.64 -3.59 -6.70
C ILE A 407 4.97 -2.43 -7.45
N MET A 408 4.13 -1.66 -6.75
CA MET A 408 3.54 -0.42 -7.28
C MET A 408 4.31 0.79 -6.76
N LYS A 409 4.59 1.76 -7.64
CA LYS A 409 4.94 3.12 -7.24
C LYS A 409 3.66 3.94 -7.14
N SER A 410 3.44 4.64 -6.02
CA SER A 410 2.32 5.57 -5.93
C SER A 410 2.51 6.74 -6.92
N PRO A 411 1.44 7.18 -7.62
CA PRO A 411 1.54 8.31 -8.55
C PRO A 411 1.82 9.61 -7.78
N GLY A 412 2.95 10.27 -8.06
CA GLY A 412 3.32 11.57 -7.49
C GLY A 412 4.80 11.69 -7.13
N LYS A 413 5.24 12.92 -6.80
CA LYS A 413 6.65 13.31 -6.58
C LYS A 413 7.45 12.46 -5.54
N ASN A 414 6.77 11.71 -4.67
CA ASN A 414 7.41 10.94 -3.58
C ASN A 414 7.58 9.43 -3.87
N GLU A 415 7.03 8.91 -4.98
CA GLU A 415 7.09 7.50 -5.42
C GLU A 415 7.09 6.48 -4.27
N GLU A 416 6.02 6.43 -3.47
CA GLU A 416 5.96 5.48 -2.35
C GLU A 416 5.74 4.06 -2.87
N ILE A 417 6.53 3.12 -2.35
CA ILE A 417 6.51 1.73 -2.80
C ILE A 417 5.45 0.96 -2.00
N ILE A 418 4.45 0.46 -2.72
CA ILE A 418 3.32 -0.30 -2.20
C ILE A 418 3.36 -1.70 -2.80
N ILE A 419 3.37 -2.70 -1.94
CA ILE A 419 3.37 -4.12 -2.30
C ILE A 419 1.92 -4.60 -2.43
N LYS A 420 1.59 -5.29 -3.52
CA LYS A 420 0.23 -5.69 -3.86
C LYS A 420 0.13 -7.15 -4.28
N TRP A 421 -0.86 -7.86 -3.76
CA TRP A 421 -1.30 -9.15 -4.29
C TRP A 421 -2.02 -8.98 -5.64
N SER A 422 -1.77 -9.91 -6.55
CA SER A 422 -2.32 -9.95 -7.91
C SER A 422 -2.54 -11.41 -8.36
N ASP A 423 -3.17 -11.58 -9.52
CA ASP A 423 -3.58 -12.87 -10.10
C ASP A 423 -4.47 -13.72 -9.17
N PHE A 424 -5.77 -13.40 -9.20
CA PHE A 424 -6.80 -14.14 -8.47
C PHE A 424 -7.42 -15.25 -9.34
N GLY A 425 -6.82 -15.62 -10.48
CA GLY A 425 -7.35 -16.63 -11.40
C GLY A 425 -7.44 -18.04 -10.80
N LEU A 426 -6.72 -18.29 -9.70
CA LEU A 426 -6.80 -19.52 -8.91
C LEU A 426 -7.47 -19.32 -7.54
N ALA A 427 -8.02 -18.14 -7.25
CA ALA A 427 -8.64 -17.83 -5.97
C ALA A 427 -10.03 -18.46 -5.84
N LYS A 428 -10.35 -19.02 -4.67
CA LYS A 428 -11.58 -19.80 -4.46
C LYS A 428 -12.19 -19.56 -3.08
N SER A 429 -13.51 -19.75 -2.98
CA SER A 429 -14.26 -19.59 -1.73
C SER A 429 -13.97 -20.72 -0.73
N VAL A 430 -13.90 -20.35 0.55
CA VAL A 430 -13.79 -21.29 1.67
C VAL A 430 -15.00 -21.21 2.59
N ASN A 431 -15.33 -22.33 3.22
CA ASN A 431 -16.30 -22.41 4.29
C ASN A 431 -15.72 -21.80 5.59
N GLU A 432 -16.52 -21.83 6.66
CA GLU A 432 -16.17 -21.21 7.94
C GLU A 432 -14.98 -21.86 8.66
N LYS A 433 -14.57 -23.05 8.22
CA LYS A 433 -13.38 -23.77 8.70
C LYS A 433 -12.14 -23.49 7.86
N GLY A 434 -12.19 -22.55 6.90
CA GLY A 434 -11.07 -22.24 6.01
C GLY A 434 -10.75 -23.32 4.97
N LEU A 435 -11.66 -24.30 4.80
CA LEU A 435 -11.58 -25.37 3.82
C LEU A 435 -12.43 -25.02 2.60
N HIS A 436 -12.03 -25.49 1.42
CA HIS A 436 -12.76 -25.23 0.18
C HIS A 436 -14.23 -25.66 0.29
N SER A 437 -15.16 -24.75 -0.02
CA SER A 437 -16.59 -25.08 -0.07
C SER A 437 -16.92 -25.81 -1.38
N TRP A 438 -17.60 -26.96 -1.29
CA TRP A 438 -18.11 -27.72 -2.44
C TRP A 438 -19.52 -27.30 -2.89
N THR A 439 -20.09 -26.27 -2.28
CA THR A 439 -21.41 -25.75 -2.61
C THR A 439 -21.36 -24.90 -3.87
N GLY A 440 -21.71 -25.50 -5.00
CA GLY A 440 -22.46 -24.80 -6.05
C GLY A 440 -23.91 -24.57 -5.61
#